data_AF-A0A6B0WDK2-F1
#
_entry.id   AF-A0A6B0WDK2-F1
#
_cell.length_a   1.000
_cell.length_b   1.000
_cell.length_c   1.000
_cell.angle_alpha   90.00
_cell.angle_beta   90.00
_cell.angle_gamma   90.00
#
_symmetry.space_group_name_H-M   'P 1'
#
loop_
_entity.id
_entity.type
_entity.pdbx_description
1 polymer ?
#
loop_
_entity_poly.entity_id
_entity_poly.type
_entity_poly.pdbx_seq_one_letter_code
_entity_poly.pdbx_strand_id
1 'polypeptide(L)' 'MHSVNPVYVTTFYSLKGGVGRTMALVNTAVELVRRGRRVLAVDFDLEAPGLDTFGVLRPADDVPGVID' A
#
# COMPACT_ATOMS: atom_id res chain seq x y z
N MET A 1 -10.47 29.33 -4.85
CA MET A 1 -9.96 28.81 -3.57
C MET A 1 -9.64 27.33 -3.76
N HIS A 2 -8.37 26.95 -3.87
CA HIS A 2 -7.99 25.53 -4.02
C HIS A 2 -8.07 24.86 -2.65
N SER A 3 -8.97 23.89 -2.50
CA SER A 3 -9.03 23.05 -1.31
C SER A 3 -7.84 22.10 -1.35
N VAL A 4 -6.89 22.26 -0.42
CA VAL A 4 -5.81 21.29 -0.22
C VAL A 4 -6.41 20.13 0.57
N ASN A 5 -6.58 18.99 -0.09
CA ASN A 5 -6.95 17.76 0.62
C ASN A 5 -5.74 17.31 1.46
N PRO A 6 -5.87 17.18 2.79
CA PRO A 6 -4.77 16.71 3.62
C PRO A 6 -4.40 15.27 3.24
N VAL A 7 -3.11 15.04 3.09
CA VAL A 7 -2.53 13.70 2.87
C VAL A 7 -2.12 13.14 4.23
N TYR A 8 -2.57 11.92 4.53
CA TYR A 8 -2.16 11.19 5.73
C TYR A 8 -1.08 10.18 5.36
N VAL A 9 0.03 10.17 6.10
CA VAL A 9 1.14 9.22 5.92
C VAL A 9 1.16 8.29 7.14
N THR A 10 1.22 6.98 6.90
CA THR A 10 1.26 5.96 7.95
C THR A 10 2.29 4.90 7.60
N THR A 11 3.13 4.54 8.56
CA THR A 11 4.22 3.57 8.36
C THR A 11 3.93 2.28 9.11
N PHE A 12 4.07 1.14 8.43
CA PHE A 12 3.95 -0.20 9.02
C PHE A 12 5.35 -0.77 9.27
N TYR A 13 5.83 -0.68 10.50
CA TYR A 13 7.20 -1.02 10.88
C TYR A 13 7.27 -2.06 12.01
N SER A 14 8.34 -2.85 12.00
CA SER A 14 8.74 -3.81 13.04
C SER A 14 10.21 -4.15 12.84
N LEU A 15 10.91 -4.40 13.94
CA LEU A 15 12.30 -4.88 13.97
C LEU A 15 12.45 -6.34 13.55
N LYS A 16 11.38 -7.13 13.64
CA LYS A 16 11.39 -8.56 13.33
C LYS A 16 10.70 -8.84 11.99
N GLY A 17 11.32 -9.71 11.19
CA GLY A 17 10.69 -10.32 10.02
C GLY A 17 9.54 -11.25 10.41
N GLY A 18 8.62 -11.48 9.47
CA GLY A 18 7.53 -12.45 9.63
C GLY A 18 6.36 -12.02 10.54
N VAL A 19 6.36 -10.80 11.08
CA VAL A 19 5.27 -10.32 11.96
C VAL A 19 4.02 -9.81 11.22
N GLY A 20 4.05 -9.80 9.89
CA GLY A 20 2.91 -9.39 9.07
C GLY A 20 2.80 -7.89 8.76
N ARG A 21 3.91 -7.12 8.77
CA ARG A 21 3.91 -5.68 8.41
C ARG A 21 3.26 -5.42 7.04
N THR A 22 3.71 -6.13 6.02
CA THR A 22 3.20 -6.00 4.64
C THR A 22 1.74 -6.40 4.57
N MET A 23 1.33 -7.47 5.25
CA MET A 23 -0.07 -7.88 5.32
C MET A 23 -0.96 -6.82 5.99
N ALA A 24 -0.47 -6.17 7.05
CA ALA A 24 -1.20 -5.09 7.71
C ALA A 24 -1.33 -3.85 6.81
N LEU A 25 -0.27 -3.51 6.08
CA LEU A 25 -0.27 -2.43 5.08
C LEU A 25 -1.31 -2.71 3.98
N VAL A 26 -1.25 -3.88 3.36
CA VAL A 26 -2.15 -4.27 2.25
C VAL A 26 -3.61 -4.27 2.69
N ASN A 27 -3.93 -4.90 3.83
CA ASN A 27 -5.31 -4.94 4.33
C ASN A 27 -5.84 -3.54 4.65
N THR A 28 -5.02 -2.67 5.26
CA THR A 28 -5.41 -1.29 5.56
C THR A 28 -5.64 -0.51 4.27
N ALA A 29 -4.76 -0.65 3.28
CA ALA A 29 -4.89 0.02 1.99
C ALA A 29 -6.18 -0.41 1.27
N VAL A 30 -6.46 -1.72 1.19
CA VAL A 30 -7.68 -2.25 0.57
C VAL A 30 -8.93 -1.74 1.28
N GLU A 31 -8.94 -1.72 2.61
CA GLU A 31 -10.09 -1.20 3.37
C GLU A 31 -10.30 0.31 3.14
N LEU A 32 -9.23 1.10 3.10
CA LEU A 32 -9.32 2.53 2.79
C LEU A 32 -9.85 2.78 1.37
N VAL A 33 -9.39 2.00 0.38
CA VAL A 33 -9.90 2.07 -1.00
C VAL A 33 -11.38 1.70 -1.05
N ARG A 34 -11.81 0.64 -0.34
CA ARG A 34 -13.24 0.25 -0.23
C ARG A 34 -14.11 1.36 0.36
N ARG A 35 -13.54 2.21 1.23
CA ARG A 35 -14.20 3.41 1.78
C ARG A 35 -14.12 4.63 0.87
N GLY A 36 -13.71 4.48 -0.37
CA GLY A 36 -13.63 5.56 -1.36
C GLY A 36 -12.43 6.49 -1.18
N ARG A 37 -11.38 6.07 -0.48
CA ARG A 37 -10.16 6.87 -0.31
C ARG A 37 -9.16 6.58 -1.42
N ARG A 38 -8.43 7.62 -1.85
CA ARG A 38 -7.26 7.48 -2.72
C ARG A 38 -6.07 7.08 -1.86
N VAL A 39 -5.44 5.95 -2.19
CA VAL A 39 -4.35 5.37 -1.40
C VAL A 39 -3.15 5.14 -2.30
N LEU A 40 -1.97 5.45 -1.78
CA LEU A 40 -0.68 5.06 -2.34
C LEU A 40 -0.02 4.11 -1.33
N ALA A 41 0.32 2.90 -1.77
CA ALA A 41 1.10 1.94 -1.00
C ALA A 41 2.53 1.92 -1.56
N VAL A 42 3.53 1.92 -0.69
CA VAL A 42 4.95 1.89 -1.06
C VAL A 42 5.64 0.83 -0.21
N ASP A 43 6.38 -0.07 -0.83
CA ASP A 43 7.28 -0.98 -0.13
C ASP A 43 8.66 -0.33 -0.01
N PHE A 44 9.14 -0.18 1.22
CA PHE A 44 10.48 0.34 1.49
C PHE A 44 11.43 -0.77 1.97
N ASP A 45 10.99 -2.04 2.00
CA ASP A 45 11.85 -3.18 2.26
C ASP A 45 12.60 -3.57 0.98
N LEU A 46 13.78 -2.97 0.78
CA LEU A 46 14.61 -3.21 -0.41
C LEU A 46 15.30 -4.59 -0.40
N GLU A 47 15.39 -5.24 0.76
CA GLU A 47 16.04 -6.55 0.89
C GLU A 47 15.08 -7.69 0.54
N ALA A 48 13.81 -7.55 0.93
CA ALA A 48 12.76 -8.53 0.66
C ALA A 48 11.39 -7.84 0.51
N PRO A 49 11.13 -7.17 -0.63
CA PRO A 49 9.83 -6.56 -0.89
C PRO A 49 8.75 -7.65 -0.95
N GLY A 50 7.53 -7.30 -0.55
CA GLY A 50 6.44 -8.27 -0.43
C GLY A 50 5.07 -7.79 -0.91
N LEU A 51 4.91 -6.53 -1.32
CA LEU A 51 3.62 -6.04 -1.84
C LEU A 51 3.14 -6.80 -3.07
N ASP A 52 4.05 -7.12 -3.97
CA ASP A 52 3.78 -7.83 -5.21
C ASP A 52 3.21 -9.23 -4.98
N THR A 53 3.50 -9.88 -3.84
CA THR A 53 2.98 -11.21 -3.48
C THR A 53 1.46 -11.25 -3.28
N PHE A 54 0.82 -10.08 -3.10
CA PHE A 54 -0.63 -9.96 -2.89
C PHE A 54 -1.36 -9.75 -4.22
N GLY A 55 -2.02 -10.79 -4.71
CA GLY A 55 -2.77 -10.74 -5.98
C GLY A 55 -3.85 -9.65 -6.06
N VAL A 56 -4.38 -9.18 -4.92
CA VAL A 56 -5.35 -8.06 -4.88
C VAL A 56 -4.76 -6.72 -5.34
N LEU A 57 -3.43 -6.57 -5.28
CA LEU A 57 -2.72 -5.38 -5.74
C LEU A 57 -2.25 -5.51 -7.19
N ARG A 58 -2.37 -6.71 -7.78
CA ARG A 58 -2.03 -6.94 -9.19
C ARG A 58 -3.25 -6.62 -10.05
N PRO A 59 -3.21 -5.55 -10.85
CA PRO A 59 -4.27 -5.27 -11.79
C PRO A 59 -4.31 -6.36 -12.87
N ALA A 60 -5.50 -6.64 -13.42
CA ALA A 60 -5.67 -7.64 -14.48
C ALA A 60 -5.04 -7.19 -15.81
N ASP A 61 -4.98 -5.87 -16.01
CA ASP A 61 -4.37 -5.21 -17.15
C ASP A 61 -3.30 -4.24 -16.65
N ASP A 62 -2.40 -3.83 -17.54
CA ASP A 62 -1.45 -2.77 -17.22
C ASP A 62 -2.20 -1.44 -17.05
N VAL A 63 -2.24 -0.91 -15.82
CA VAL A 63 -3.00 0.29 -15.47
C VAL A 63 -2.08 1.40 -14.95
N PRO A 64 -2.33 2.68 -15.30
CA PRO A 64 -1.53 3.78 -14.80
C PRO A 64 -1.48 3.82 -13.27
N GLY A 65 -0.27 3.95 -12.72
CA GLY A 65 -0.05 4.14 -11.29
C GLY A 65 0.39 2.89 -10.52
N VAL A 66 0.52 1.75 -11.19
CA VAL A 66 1.27 0.59 -10.67
C VAL A 66 2.67 0.65 -11.24
N ILE A 67 3.67 0.62 -10.36
CA ILE A 67 5.10 0.58 -10.70
C ILE A 67 5.66 -0.57 -9.87
N ASP A 68 6.29 -1.53 -10.55
CA ASP A 68 7.06 -2.62 -9.95
C ASP A 68 8.53 -2.20 -9.82
#